data_AF-A0A6G4U2R9-F1
#
_entry.id   AF-A0A6G4U2R9-F1
#
_cell.length_a   1.000
_cell.length_b   1.000
_cell.length_c   1.000
_cell.angle_alpha   90.00
_cell.angle_beta   90.00
_cell.angle_gamma   90.00
#
_symmetry.space_group_name_H-M   'P 1'
#
loop_
_entity.id
_entity.type
_entity.pdbx_description
1 polymer ?
#
loop_
_entity_poly.entity_id
_entity_poly.type
_entity_poly.pdbx_seq_one_letter_code
_entity_poly.pdbx_strand_id
1 'polypeptide(L)'
;MPSDAKPIATTEAEAGIIGYIYSVVRDGKFVTVTAAVENTTNAPYMPSAWNDRMDRTKPYTLLGSYLIDKQNALRYPVLRDTDNNCVCTVPFGPMDPKEKRSIFLTFKAPESDRVDVQIGKMAAKPVTITKAGS
;
A
#
# COMPACT_ATOMS: atom_id res chain seq x y z
N MET A 1 -12.60 -7.64 -3.96
CA MET A 1 -13.41 -6.66 -3.20
C MET A 1 -14.71 -6.42 -3.95
N PRO A 2 -15.82 -6.10 -3.27
CA PRO A 2 -17.01 -5.59 -3.97
C PRO A 2 -16.61 -4.36 -4.79
N SER A 3 -17.11 -4.24 -6.02
CA SER A 3 -16.88 -3.09 -6.90
C SER A 3 -17.30 -1.75 -6.28
N ASP A 4 -18.15 -1.80 -5.24
CA ASP A 4 -18.86 -0.64 -4.70
C ASP A 4 -18.35 -0.20 -3.32
N ALA A 5 -17.27 -0.83 -2.81
CA ALA A 5 -16.68 -0.41 -1.54
C ALA A 5 -16.20 1.04 -1.66
N LYS A 6 -16.64 1.92 -0.74
CA LYS A 6 -16.18 3.32 -0.69
C LYS A 6 -14.79 3.38 -0.03
N PRO A 7 -13.79 4.03 -0.64
CA PRO A 7 -12.49 4.21 0.00
C PRO A 7 -12.60 5.12 1.23
N ILE A 8 -11.90 4.77 2.30
CA ILE A 8 -11.76 5.60 3.51
C ILE A 8 -10.74 6.71 3.31
N ALA A 9 -9.80 6.53 2.37
CA ALA A 9 -8.86 7.55 1.95
C ALA A 9 -8.46 7.32 0.49
N THR A 10 -8.17 8.42 -0.21
CA THR A 10 -7.63 8.41 -1.57
C THR A 10 -6.29 9.10 -1.58
N THR A 11 -5.32 8.52 -2.28
CA THR A 11 -3.99 9.07 -2.47
C THR A 11 -3.62 9.10 -3.94
N GLU A 12 -2.65 9.92 -4.28
CA GLU A 12 -2.21 10.11 -5.66
C GLU A 12 -0.69 9.92 -5.72
N ALA A 13 -0.24 9.39 -6.85
CA ALA A 13 1.14 9.45 -7.29
C ALA A 13 1.27 10.49 -8.40
N GLU A 14 2.47 10.58 -8.99
CA GLU A 14 2.66 11.32 -10.23
C GLU A 14 1.85 10.71 -11.39
N ALA A 15 1.53 11.54 -12.39
CA ALA A 15 1.01 11.10 -13.70
C ALA A 15 -0.34 10.35 -13.68
N GLY A 16 -1.29 10.74 -12.83
CA GLY A 16 -2.68 10.23 -12.90
C GLY A 16 -2.88 8.83 -12.32
N ILE A 17 -1.98 8.40 -11.43
CA ILE A 17 -2.11 7.14 -10.70
C ILE A 17 -2.75 7.41 -9.34
N ILE A 18 -3.88 6.76 -9.08
CA ILE A 18 -4.68 6.97 -7.86
C ILE A 18 -4.67 5.69 -7.02
N GLY A 19 -4.37 5.84 -5.73
CA GLY A 19 -4.51 4.81 -4.71
C GLY A 19 -5.79 4.99 -3.91
N TYR A 20 -6.55 3.92 -3.73
CA TYR A 20 -7.79 3.88 -2.95
C TYR A 20 -7.56 2.97 -1.75
N ILE A 21 -7.56 3.53 -0.54
CA ILE A 21 -7.44 2.76 0.70
C ILE A 21 -8.85 2.42 1.17
N TYR A 22 -9.15 1.13 1.31
CA TYR A 22 -10.47 0.64 1.71
C TYR A 22 -10.55 0.26 3.17
N SER A 23 -9.50 -0.40 3.69
CA SER A 23 -9.47 -0.81 5.09
C SER A 23 -8.05 -0.88 5.62
N VAL A 24 -7.92 -0.64 6.93
CA VAL A 24 -6.70 -0.84 7.70
C VAL A 24 -7.07 -1.55 8.98
N VAL A 25 -6.78 -2.84 9.05
CA VAL A 25 -7.28 -3.73 10.10
C VAL A 25 -6.12 -4.31 10.88
N ARG A 26 -6.15 -4.17 12.21
CA ARG A 26 -5.25 -4.86 13.13
C ARG A 26 -5.79 -6.25 13.44
N ASP A 27 -4.93 -7.23 13.27
CA ASP A 27 -5.10 -8.60 13.74
C ASP A 27 -3.85 -9.02 14.54
N GLY A 28 -4.01 -9.07 15.87
CA GLY A 28 -2.92 -9.34 16.80
C GLY A 28 -1.74 -8.38 16.63
N LYS A 29 -0.59 -8.92 16.20
CA LYS A 29 0.68 -8.19 16.03
C LYS A 29 0.85 -7.58 14.64
N PHE A 30 -0.15 -7.73 13.77
CA PHE A 30 -0.08 -7.31 12.39
C PHE A 30 -1.21 -6.35 12.03
N VAL A 31 -0.93 -5.49 11.06
CA VAL A 31 -1.93 -4.63 10.44
C VAL A 31 -1.93 -4.90 8.95
N THR A 32 -3.11 -5.17 8.40
CA THR A 32 -3.31 -5.34 6.96
C THR A 32 -4.02 -4.13 6.40
N VAL A 33 -3.41 -3.50 5.40
CA VAL A 33 -4.03 -2.47 4.58
C VAL A 33 -4.56 -3.14 3.32
N THR A 34 -5.84 -2.93 3.02
CA THR A 34 -6.42 -3.35 1.74
C THR A 34 -6.77 -2.13 0.90
N ALA A 35 -6.26 -2.11 -0.33
CA ALA A 35 -6.31 -0.95 -1.20
C ALA A 35 -6.48 -1.37 -2.68
N ALA A 36 -6.64 -0.39 -3.56
CA ALA A 36 -6.45 -0.57 -5.00
C ALA A 36 -5.61 0.57 -5.56
N VAL A 37 -4.92 0.32 -6.66
CA VAL A 37 -4.23 1.32 -7.45
C VAL A 37 -4.86 1.35 -8.85
N GLU A 38 -5.08 2.54 -9.39
CA GLU A 38 -5.72 2.75 -10.68
C GLU A 38 -4.87 3.67 -11.55
N ASN A 39 -4.66 3.26 -12.79
CA ASN A 39 -4.10 4.12 -13.82
C ASN A 39 -5.25 4.84 -14.51
N THR A 40 -5.52 6.09 -14.12
CA THR A 40 -6.64 6.85 -14.68
C THR A 40 -6.32 7.45 -16.06
N THR A 41 -5.10 7.26 -16.56
CA THR A 41 -4.66 7.86 -17.83
C THR A 41 -5.04 6.99 -19.05
N ASN A 42 -4.74 7.51 -20.24
CA ASN A 42 -4.88 6.78 -21.51
C ASN A 42 -3.55 6.14 -21.97
N ALA A 43 -2.52 6.15 -21.13
CA ALA A 43 -1.19 5.63 -21.43
C ALA A 43 -0.81 4.54 -20.42
N PRO A 44 0.02 3.56 -20.80
CA PRO A 44 0.53 2.57 -19.85
C PRO A 44 1.39 3.24 -18.77
N TYR A 45 1.26 2.76 -17.54
CA TYR A 45 2.07 3.21 -16.42
C TYR A 45 3.13 2.18 -16.05
N MET A 46 4.37 2.64 -15.99
CA MET A 46 5.51 1.84 -15.55
C MET A 46 5.93 2.30 -14.15
N PRO A 47 5.71 1.51 -13.09
CA PRO A 47 6.12 1.86 -11.73
C PRO A 47 7.64 1.65 -11.54
N SER A 48 8.47 2.17 -12.45
CA SER A 48 9.94 2.06 -12.40
C SER A 48 10.54 2.53 -11.09
N ALA A 49 9.83 3.43 -10.39
CA ALA A 49 10.21 3.95 -9.10
C ALA A 49 9.87 3.04 -7.91
N TRP A 50 9.13 1.94 -8.12
CA TRP A 50 8.67 0.98 -7.10
C TRP A 50 9.45 -0.36 -7.18
N ASN A 51 10.58 -0.39 -7.88
CA ASN A 51 11.50 -1.52 -7.81
C ASN A 51 12.18 -1.61 -6.43
N ASP A 52 12.60 -2.81 -6.03
CA ASP A 52 13.53 -2.92 -4.90
C ASP A 52 14.86 -2.27 -5.32
N ARG A 53 15.31 -1.28 -4.54
CA ARG A 53 16.63 -0.65 -4.77
C ARG A 53 17.77 -1.60 -4.43
N MET A 54 17.56 -2.58 -3.55
CA MET A 54 18.56 -3.57 -3.16
C MET A 54 18.69 -4.72 -4.15
N ASP A 55 17.63 -5.06 -4.88
CA ASP A 55 17.66 -6.09 -5.90
C ASP A 55 16.76 -5.73 -7.10
N ARG A 56 17.40 -5.20 -8.14
CA ARG A 56 16.73 -4.79 -9.38
C ARG A 56 16.22 -5.97 -10.22
N THR A 57 16.58 -7.21 -9.87
CA THR A 57 16.09 -8.41 -10.54
C THR A 57 14.74 -8.86 -9.99
N LYS A 58 14.35 -8.40 -8.79
CA LYS A 58 13.02 -8.65 -8.25
C LYS A 58 11.98 -7.77 -8.95
N PRO A 59 10.85 -8.35 -9.42
CA PRO A 59 9.81 -7.61 -10.13
C PRO A 59 9.25 -6.49 -9.26
N TYR A 60 8.70 -5.46 -9.91
CA TYR A 60 8.02 -4.34 -9.27
C TYR A 60 7.21 -4.77 -8.04
N THR A 61 7.58 -4.22 -6.88
CA THR A 61 6.99 -4.59 -5.59
C THR A 61 6.37 -3.36 -4.95
N LEU A 62 5.50 -3.55 -3.94
CA LEU A 62 5.03 -2.43 -3.13
C LEU A 62 6.02 -2.05 -2.02
N LEU A 63 7.32 -2.36 -2.21
CA LEU A 63 8.37 -1.96 -1.29
C LEU A 63 8.50 -0.43 -1.26
N GLY A 64 8.84 0.10 -0.08
CA GLY A 64 8.75 1.53 0.19
C GLY A 64 7.37 2.00 0.66
N SER A 65 6.43 1.08 0.87
CA SER A 65 5.19 1.36 1.62
C SER A 65 5.45 1.39 3.13
N TYR A 66 4.77 2.28 3.84
CA TYR A 66 4.92 2.48 5.28
C TYR A 66 3.58 2.73 5.98
N LEU A 67 3.47 2.29 7.24
CA LEU A 67 2.62 2.96 8.22
C LEU A 67 3.48 3.98 8.98
N ILE A 68 2.99 5.21 9.10
CA ILE A 68 3.71 6.30 9.77
C ILE A 68 2.92 6.68 11.02
N ASP A 69 3.48 6.39 12.18
CA ASP A 69 3.00 6.87 13.46
C ASP A 69 3.70 8.19 13.78
N LYS A 70 3.03 9.29 13.44
CA LYS A 70 3.54 10.64 13.67
C LYS A 70 3.65 10.98 15.16
N GLN A 71 2.80 10.40 16.01
CA GLN A 71 2.79 10.68 17.44
C GLN A 71 4.06 10.16 18.11
N ASN A 72 4.50 8.97 17.71
CA ASN A 72 5.68 8.32 18.26
C ASN A 72 6.93 8.47 17.38
N ALA A 73 6.85 9.22 16.29
CA ALA A 73 7.91 9.38 15.29
C ALA A 73 8.44 8.03 14.73
N LEU A 74 7.55 7.04 14.61
CA LEU A 74 7.89 5.69 14.12
C LEU A 74 7.39 5.47 12.70
N ARG A 75 8.17 4.72 11.91
CA ARG A 75 7.79 4.24 10.58
C ARG A 75 7.90 2.73 10.52
N TYR A 76 6.82 2.08 10.13
CA TYR A 76 6.71 0.64 10.01
C TYR A 76 6.75 0.28 8.53
N PRO A 77 7.87 -0.26 8.01
CA PRO A 77 7.93 -0.72 6.64
C PRO A 77 7.01 -1.93 6.44
N VAL A 78 6.56 -2.15 5.20
CA VAL A 78 5.87 -3.39 4.84
C VAL A 78 6.70 -4.61 5.22
N LEU A 79 6.05 -5.64 5.77
CA LEU A 79 6.72 -6.85 6.23
C LEU A 79 7.36 -7.60 5.06
N ARG A 80 8.44 -8.30 5.38
CA ARG A 80 9.12 -9.19 4.46
C ARG A 80 9.10 -10.63 4.98
N ASP A 81 9.02 -11.59 4.06
CA ASP A 81 9.20 -13.01 4.36
C ASP A 81 10.69 -13.37 4.51
N THR A 82 10.97 -14.65 4.75
CA THR A 82 12.35 -15.16 4.92
C THR A 82 13.20 -15.03 3.67
N ASP A 83 12.57 -14.96 2.49
CA ASP A 83 13.22 -14.81 1.19
C ASP A 83 13.34 -13.32 0.79
N ASN A 84 13.09 -12.42 1.75
CA ASN A 84 13.16 -10.97 1.61
C ASN A 84 12.13 -10.43 0.59
N ASN A 85 11.05 -11.15 0.32
CA ASN A 85 9.91 -10.66 -0.47
C ASN A 85 8.91 -9.95 0.43
N CYS A 86 8.23 -8.97 -0.13
CA CYS A 86 7.16 -8.27 0.58
C CYS A 86 5.98 -9.19 0.87
N VAL A 87 5.44 -9.17 2.10
CA VAL A 87 4.18 -9.82 2.47
C VAL A 87 3.01 -8.94 2.00
N CYS A 88 2.88 -8.84 0.69
CA CYS A 88 1.92 -8.01 -0.02
C CYS A 88 1.56 -8.62 -1.38
N THR A 89 0.68 -7.96 -2.13
CA THR A 89 0.40 -8.34 -3.51
C THR A 89 1.66 -8.21 -4.38
N VAL A 90 2.12 -9.33 -4.93
CA VAL A 90 3.27 -9.41 -5.83
C VAL A 90 2.97 -10.36 -6.99
N PRO A 91 3.48 -10.09 -8.21
CA PRO A 91 4.17 -8.86 -8.62
C PRO A 91 3.20 -7.69 -8.87
N PHE A 92 3.60 -6.46 -8.53
CA PHE A 92 2.86 -5.24 -8.90
C PHE A 92 3.47 -4.63 -10.17
N GLY A 93 3.27 -5.29 -11.31
CA GLY A 93 3.87 -4.93 -12.60
C GLY A 93 3.32 -3.66 -13.26
N PRO A 94 3.71 -3.40 -14.53
CA PRO A 94 3.14 -2.35 -15.36
C PRO A 94 1.61 -2.36 -15.33
N MET A 95 1.00 -1.19 -15.48
CA MET A 95 -0.45 -1.05 -15.51
C MET A 95 -0.93 -0.52 -16.84
N ASP A 96 -1.91 -1.21 -17.43
CA ASP A 96 -2.55 -0.75 -18.66
C ASP A 96 -3.36 0.53 -18.43
N PRO A 97 -3.67 1.30 -19.49
CA PRO A 97 -4.59 2.42 -19.40
C PRO A 97 -5.91 1.98 -18.75
N LYS A 98 -6.41 2.76 -17.79
CA LYS A 98 -7.66 2.49 -17.05
C LYS A 98 -7.64 1.21 -16.19
N GLU A 99 -6.50 0.53 -16.08
CA GLU A 99 -6.41 -0.64 -15.22
C GLU A 99 -6.55 -0.25 -13.75
N LYS A 100 -7.35 -1.01 -13.01
CA LYS A 100 -7.46 -0.95 -11.56
C LYS A 100 -7.07 -2.29 -10.96
N ARG A 101 -6.08 -2.28 -10.06
CA ARG A 101 -5.54 -3.48 -9.42
C ARG A 101 -5.72 -3.39 -7.91
N SER A 102 -6.37 -4.41 -7.34
CA SER A 102 -6.47 -4.55 -5.88
C SER A 102 -5.12 -4.99 -5.32
N ILE A 103 -4.76 -4.45 -4.15
CA ILE A 103 -3.54 -4.76 -3.43
C ILE A 103 -3.82 -4.95 -1.93
N PHE A 104 -2.97 -5.72 -1.27
CA PHE A 104 -2.89 -5.79 0.18
C PHE A 104 -1.44 -5.59 0.64
N LEU A 105 -1.26 -4.98 1.81
CA LEU A 105 0.03 -4.70 2.43
C LEU A 105 -0.04 -5.09 3.91
N THR A 106 0.91 -5.90 4.39
CA THR A 106 0.96 -6.31 5.80
C THR A 106 2.12 -5.61 6.51
N PHE A 107 1.86 -5.09 7.71
CA PHE A 107 2.82 -4.37 8.55
C PHE A 107 2.85 -4.97 9.95
N LYS A 108 3.94 -4.74 10.69
CA LYS A 108 3.90 -4.88 12.14
C LYS A 108 2.91 -3.85 12.71
N ALA A 109 2.10 -4.26 13.68
CA ALA A 109 1.15 -3.38 14.32
C ALA A 109 1.89 -2.27 15.11
N PRO A 110 1.58 -0.98 14.86
CA PRO A 110 1.97 0.11 15.75
C PRO A 110 1.20 0.04 17.06
N GLU A 111 1.62 0.78 18.09
CA GLU A 111 0.83 0.94 19.32
C GLU A 111 -0.34 1.93 19.11
N SER A 112 -0.13 2.97 18.30
CA SER A 112 -1.17 3.93 17.92
C SER A 112 -2.21 3.31 16.97
N ASP A 113 -3.47 3.73 17.11
CA ASP A 113 -4.53 3.44 16.13
C ASP A 113 -4.65 4.50 15.04
N ARG A 114 -3.95 5.64 15.17
CA ARG A 114 -3.90 6.70 14.15
C ARG A 114 -2.55 6.68 13.46
N VAL A 115 -2.57 6.42 12.15
CA VAL A 115 -1.37 6.36 11.32
C VAL A 115 -1.62 7.00 9.97
N ASP A 116 -0.54 7.39 9.29
CA ASP A 116 -0.62 7.65 7.86
C ASP A 116 -0.20 6.40 7.08
N VAL A 117 -1.00 6.01 6.09
CA VAL A 117 -0.66 4.95 5.13
C VAL A 117 0.04 5.58 3.94
N GLN A 118 1.23 5.08 3.63
CA GLN A 118 1.96 5.38 2.41
C GLN A 118 2.07 4.11 1.55
N ILE A 119 1.57 4.17 0.32
CA ILE A 119 1.65 3.08 -0.67
C ILE A 119 2.76 3.41 -1.66
N GLY A 120 3.85 2.64 -1.65
CA GLY A 120 5.03 2.89 -2.47
C GLY A 120 5.50 4.34 -2.32
N LYS A 121 5.51 5.10 -3.42
CA LYS A 121 5.90 6.51 -3.44
C LYS A 121 4.73 7.51 -3.47
N MET A 122 3.51 7.03 -3.27
CA MET A 122 2.34 7.90 -3.17
C MET A 122 2.41 8.79 -1.92
N ALA A 123 1.61 9.85 -1.90
CA ALA A 123 1.46 10.67 -0.70
C ALA A 123 0.90 9.84 0.46
N ALA A 124 1.39 10.08 1.68
CA ALA A 124 0.85 9.43 2.87
C ALA A 124 -0.53 10.00 3.21
N LYS A 125 -1.47 9.14 3.65
CA LYS A 125 -2.83 9.56 4.02
C LYS A 125 -3.20 9.11 5.43
N PRO A 126 -3.72 10.01 6.26
CA PRO A 126 -4.13 9.68 7.63
C PRO A 126 -5.34 8.74 7.60
N VAL A 127 -5.29 7.70 8.42
CA VAL A 127 -6.35 6.71 8.60
C VAL A 127 -6.39 6.24 10.05
N THR A 128 -7.50 5.63 10.44
CA THR A 128 -7.64 4.95 11.74
C THR A 128 -7.64 3.45 11.52
N ILE A 129 -6.86 2.73 12.31
CA ILE A 129 -6.77 1.28 12.32
C ILE A 129 -8.00 0.75 13.08
N THR A 130 -8.73 -0.18 12.47
CA THR A 130 -9.83 -0.90 13.11
C THR A 130 -9.38 -2.28 13.59
N LYS A 131 -10.14 -2.92 14.49
CA LYS A 131 -9.86 -4.29 14.92
C LYS A 131 -10.60 -5.28 14.02
N ALA A 132 -10.02 -6.46 13.79
CA ALA A 132 -10.74 -7.53 13.10
C ALA A 132 -11.97 -7.95 13.93
N GLY A 133 -13.17 -7.86 13.35
CA GLY A 133 -14.41 -8.31 13.98
C GLY A 133 -15.16 -7.29 14.85
N SER A 134 -14.81 -6.00 14.77
CA SER A 134 -15.58 -4.89 15.37
C SER A 134 -16.53 -4.23 14.38
#